data_AF-A0A5D0MK89-F1
#
_entry.id   AF-A0A5D0MK89-F1
#
_cell.length_a   1.000
_cell.length_b   1.000
_cell.length_c   1.000
_cell.angle_alpha   90.00
_cell.angle_beta   90.00
_cell.angle_gamma   90.00
#
_symmetry.space_group_name_H-M   'P 1'
#
loop_
_entity.id
_entity.type
_entity.pdbx_description
1 polymer ?
#
loop_
_entity_poly.entity_id
_entity_poly.type
_entity_poly.pdbx_seq_one_letter_code
_entity_poly.pdbx_strand_id
1 'polypeptide(L)'
;MRIYINEREKKIREDVSLFELKEIIKPNADIVIYNGFPVNEDRKLKENDSVVFIEKGKIPSQKQLESLLVSRHTPGVHNRIKKAVVGIAGAGGLGSNVAISLTRMGLGKLIIVDYDVVEPSNLNRQQYFINQIGMLKVKALQDTLKKINPFVEIETYSEKIEESNIDKFFKNCDVIVEAFDKAEEKQMLINYILNNTEKYIVAGSGMAGYGPNNNIVTRKIGKLFICGDGESEAKPGKGLMAPRVGICANHQANQVVRILLNEQKEDD
;
A
#
# COMPACT_ATOMS: atom_id res chain seq x y z
N MET A 1 17.60 29.80 -5.18
CA MET A 1 17.28 28.39 -5.52
C MET A 1 15.81 28.05 -5.27
N ARG A 2 15.26 27.06 -5.97
CA ARG A 2 13.93 26.49 -5.68
C ARG A 2 14.07 25.21 -4.87
N ILE A 3 13.25 25.09 -3.83
CA ILE A 3 13.16 23.91 -2.96
C ILE A 3 11.70 23.56 -2.72
N TYR A 4 11.44 22.39 -2.14
CA TYR A 4 10.11 21.95 -1.71
C TYR A 4 10.00 22.09 -0.19
N ILE A 5 9.06 22.92 0.28
CA ILE A 5 8.72 23.01 1.70
C ILE A 5 7.31 22.44 1.88
N ASN A 6 7.19 21.31 2.60
CA ASN A 6 5.94 20.54 2.69
C ASN A 6 5.33 20.27 1.30
N GLU A 7 6.14 19.72 0.39
CA GLU A 7 5.79 19.41 -1.01
C GLU A 7 5.42 20.61 -1.91
N ARG A 8 5.53 21.85 -1.41
CA ARG A 8 5.28 23.05 -2.22
C ARG A 8 6.59 23.69 -2.64
N GLU A 9 6.76 23.85 -3.95
CA GLU A 9 7.89 24.59 -4.49
C GLU A 9 7.88 26.03 -3.95
N LYS A 10 9.02 26.45 -3.41
CA LYS A 10 9.27 27.82 -2.97
C LYS A 10 10.64 28.27 -3.44
N LYS A 11 10.69 29.53 -3.89
CA LYS A 11 11.95 30.21 -4.18
C LYS A 11 12.52 30.78 -2.89
N ILE A 12 13.76 30.41 -2.58
CA ILE A 12 14.50 30.91 -1.41
C ILE A 12 15.84 31.51 -1.86
N ARG A 13 16.43 32.33 -0.97
CA ARG A 13 17.79 32.86 -1.12
C ARG A 13 18.79 31.71 -1.18
N GLU A 14 19.87 31.90 -1.92
CA GLU A 14 20.99 30.96 -1.91
C GLU A 14 21.69 30.98 -0.54
N ASP A 15 22.39 29.90 -0.18
CA ASP A 15 23.09 29.73 1.09
C ASP A 15 22.23 29.67 2.38
N VAL A 16 20.90 29.61 2.27
CA VAL A 16 20.01 29.42 3.43
C VAL A 16 20.24 28.02 4.03
N SER A 17 20.41 27.96 5.35
CA SER A 17 20.53 26.71 6.09
C SER A 17 19.17 26.12 6.46
N LEU A 18 19.16 24.83 6.77
CA LEU A 18 17.96 24.11 7.20
C LEU A 18 17.39 24.71 8.49
N PHE A 19 18.25 25.09 9.44
CA PHE A 19 17.81 25.69 10.71
C PHE A 19 17.42 27.15 10.55
N GLU A 20 18.10 27.93 9.70
CA GLU A 20 17.64 29.28 9.32
C GLU A 20 16.21 29.21 8.74
N LEU A 21 15.97 28.25 7.85
CA LEU A 21 14.64 28.04 7.26
C LEU A 21 13.62 27.58 8.31
N LYS A 22 14.01 26.75 9.29
CA LYS A 22 13.16 26.34 10.41
C LYS A 22 12.70 27.55 11.22
N GLU A 23 13.61 28.44 11.62
CA GLU A 23 13.30 29.63 12.40
C GLU A 23 12.33 30.57 11.67
N ILE A 24 12.45 30.68 10.34
CA ILE A 24 11.56 31.52 9.53
C ILE A 24 10.16 30.90 9.38
N ILE A 25 10.09 29.59 9.15
CA ILE A 25 8.84 28.92 8.75
C ILE A 25 8.08 28.34 9.94
N LYS A 26 8.79 27.69 10.86
CA LYS A 26 8.20 27.00 12.00
C LYS A 26 9.24 26.85 13.14
N PRO A 27 9.51 27.91 13.91
CA PRO A 27 10.49 27.90 14.99
C PRO A 27 10.27 26.77 16.00
N ASN A 28 9.00 26.49 16.32
CA ASN A 28 8.59 25.46 17.26
C ASN A 28 8.62 24.03 16.70
N ALA A 29 9.27 23.78 15.55
CA ALA A 29 9.38 22.43 15.01
C ALA A 29 10.33 21.56 15.85
N ASP A 30 9.82 20.42 16.33
CA ASP A 30 10.58 19.41 17.07
C ASP A 30 11.32 18.43 16.16
N ILE A 31 10.79 18.18 14.96
CA ILE A 31 11.36 17.24 14.00
C ILE A 31 11.52 17.93 12.66
N VAL A 32 12.69 17.79 12.06
CA VAL A 32 12.99 18.24 10.70
C VAL A 32 13.22 17.02 9.83
N ILE A 33 12.48 16.90 8.74
CA ILE A 33 12.69 15.88 7.72
C ILE A 33 13.33 16.57 6.52
N TYR A 34 14.48 16.05 6.08
CA TYR A 34 15.22 16.51 4.92
C TYR A 34 15.35 15.35 3.92
N ASN A 35 14.84 15.53 2.71
CA ASN A 35 14.86 14.55 1.62
C ASN A 35 14.40 13.14 2.06
N GLY A 36 13.33 13.06 2.85
CA GLY A 36 12.77 11.80 3.33
C GLY A 36 13.27 11.33 4.69
N PHE A 37 14.36 11.90 5.22
CA PHE A 37 15.02 11.42 6.43
C PHE A 37 14.96 12.44 7.58
N PRO A 38 14.71 12.00 8.83
CA PRO A 38 14.81 12.88 9.99
C PRO A 38 16.28 13.30 10.19
N VAL A 39 16.52 14.59 10.43
CA VAL A 39 17.85 15.16 10.66
C VAL A 39 17.88 16.02 11.92
N ASN A 40 19.02 15.99 12.61
CA ASN A 40 19.27 16.75 13.84
C ASN A 40 20.41 17.77 13.69
N GLU A 41 21.01 17.86 12.50
CA GLU A 41 22.16 18.70 12.22
C GLU A 41 21.79 19.73 11.15
N ASP A 42 22.33 20.94 11.30
CA ASP A 42 22.14 21.98 10.29
C ASP A 42 22.93 21.66 9.02
N ARG A 43 22.42 22.11 7.88
CA ARG A 43 23.05 21.94 6.57
C ARG A 43 22.57 23.01 5.61
N LYS A 44 23.43 23.38 4.66
CA LYS A 44 23.02 24.24 3.55
C LYS A 44 22.07 23.50 2.64
N LEU A 45 20.97 24.15 2.28
CA LEU A 45 20.01 23.64 1.33
C LEU A 45 20.54 23.77 -0.10
N LYS A 46 20.10 22.88 -0.99
CA LYS A 46 20.42 22.85 -2.41
C LYS A 46 19.15 22.93 -3.25
N GLU A 47 19.31 23.28 -4.52
CA GLU A 47 18.21 23.23 -5.50
C GLU A 47 17.52 21.85 -5.47
N ASN A 48 16.19 21.85 -5.48
CA ASN A 48 15.32 20.68 -5.42
C ASN A 48 15.29 19.89 -4.11
N ASP A 49 15.93 20.37 -3.04
CA ASP A 49 15.78 19.74 -1.73
C ASP A 49 14.33 19.81 -1.22
N SER A 50 13.90 18.77 -0.49
CA SER A 50 12.61 18.70 0.21
C SER A 50 12.80 18.79 1.71
N VAL A 51 12.05 19.69 2.34
CA VAL A 51 12.10 19.95 3.79
C VAL A 51 10.70 19.95 4.39
N VAL A 52 10.54 19.28 5.53
CA VAL A 52 9.29 19.22 6.29
C VAL A 52 9.53 19.44 7.77
N PHE A 53 8.74 20.33 8.37
CA PHE A 53 8.86 20.75 9.77
C PHE A 53 7.64 20.29 10.60
N ILE A 54 7.89 19.50 11.63
CA ILE A 54 6.85 18.85 12.46
C ILE A 54 6.96 19.35 13.89
N GLU A 55 5.82 19.68 14.49
CA GLU A 55 5.69 19.96 15.92
C GLU A 55 4.94 18.79 16.56
N LYS A 56 5.49 18.21 17.63
CA LYS A 56 4.94 17.04 18.31
C LYS A 56 3.60 17.40 18.99
N GLY A 57 2.66 16.46 18.98
CA GLY A 57 1.37 16.60 19.65
C GLY A 57 0.34 17.52 18.96
N LYS A 58 0.71 18.23 17.88
CA LYS A 58 -0.25 19.00 17.07
C LYS A 58 -0.71 18.21 15.85
N ILE A 59 -2.02 18.13 15.66
CA ILE A 59 -2.61 17.63 14.41
C ILE A 59 -2.41 18.72 13.34
N PRO A 60 -1.68 18.44 12.26
CA PRO A 60 -1.45 19.40 11.19
C PRO A 60 -2.75 19.63 10.38
N SER A 61 -2.81 20.73 9.62
CA SER A 61 -3.93 20.95 8.67
C SER A 61 -4.01 19.79 7.67
N GLN A 62 -5.17 19.55 7.06
CA GLN A 62 -5.38 18.45 6.10
C GLN A 62 -4.29 18.40 5.01
N LYS A 63 -3.97 19.53 4.38
CA LYS A 63 -2.93 19.63 3.35
C LYS A 63 -1.53 19.37 3.88
N GLN A 64 -1.25 19.74 5.13
CA GLN A 64 0.02 19.45 5.78
C GLN A 64 0.10 17.98 6.21
N LEU A 65 -0.99 17.39 6.70
CA LEU A 65 -1.05 15.97 7.06
C LEU A 65 -0.81 15.08 5.85
N GLU A 66 -1.44 15.40 4.72
CA GLU A 66 -1.23 14.69 3.46
C GLU A 66 0.25 14.76 3.04
N SER A 67 0.85 15.95 3.06
CA SER A 67 2.28 16.14 2.79
C SER A 67 3.16 15.37 3.79
N LEU A 68 2.81 15.32 5.07
CA LEU A 68 3.57 14.64 6.12
C LEU A 68 3.51 13.12 6.02
N LEU A 69 2.37 12.58 5.60
CA LEU A 69 2.21 11.14 5.38
C LEU A 69 3.15 10.63 4.28
N VAL A 70 3.59 11.52 3.39
CA VAL A 70 4.38 11.16 2.20
C VAL A 70 5.77 11.79 2.22
N SER A 71 6.05 12.70 3.15
CA SER A 71 7.34 13.40 3.27
C SER A 71 8.51 12.49 3.64
N ARG A 72 8.22 11.27 4.08
CA ARG A 72 9.21 10.21 4.34
C ARG A 72 9.40 9.26 3.15
N HIS A 73 8.65 9.45 2.07
CA HIS A 73 8.85 8.70 0.83
C HIS A 73 10.02 9.31 0.05
N THR A 74 10.67 8.48 -0.77
CA THR A 74 11.68 8.95 -1.72
C THR A 74 11.06 10.02 -2.65
N PRO A 75 11.74 11.14 -2.93
CA PRO A 75 11.24 12.16 -3.85
C PRO A 75 10.76 11.58 -5.18
N GLY A 76 9.61 12.04 -5.68
CA GLY A 76 9.02 11.57 -6.94
C GLY A 76 8.20 10.27 -6.86
N VAL A 77 8.39 9.43 -5.83
CA VAL A 77 7.59 8.21 -5.61
C VAL A 77 6.13 8.57 -5.35
N HIS A 78 5.89 9.53 -4.45
CA HIS A 78 4.53 9.91 -4.08
C HIS A 78 3.68 10.37 -5.27
N ASN A 79 4.24 11.18 -6.17
CA ASN A 79 3.50 11.68 -7.34
C ASN A 79 3.04 10.58 -8.29
N ARG A 80 3.80 9.49 -8.41
CA ARG A 80 3.39 8.31 -9.19
C ARG A 80 2.32 7.52 -8.45
N ILE A 81 2.58 7.19 -7.19
CA ILE A 81 1.67 6.42 -6.34
C ILE A 81 0.31 7.12 -6.18
N LYS A 82 0.28 8.44 -6.01
CA LYS A 82 -0.96 9.23 -5.87
C LYS A 82 -1.84 9.23 -7.13
N LYS A 83 -1.28 8.95 -8.30
CA LYS A 83 -2.05 8.88 -9.56
C LYS A 83 -2.56 7.47 -9.85
N ALA A 84 -2.05 6.47 -9.14
CA ALA A 84 -2.31 5.09 -9.43
C ALA A 84 -3.62 4.59 -8.79
N VAL A 85 -4.25 3.63 -9.49
CA VAL A 85 -5.44 2.89 -9.09
C VAL A 85 -5.07 1.43 -8.95
N VAL A 86 -5.28 0.84 -7.77
CA VAL A 86 -5.03 -0.60 -7.54
C VAL A 86 -6.32 -1.31 -7.19
N GLY A 87 -6.58 -2.42 -7.89
CA GLY A 87 -7.68 -3.32 -7.59
C GLY A 87 -7.23 -4.45 -6.67
N ILE A 88 -8.05 -4.80 -5.68
CA ILE A 88 -7.83 -5.93 -4.77
C ILE A 88 -9.05 -6.84 -4.84
N ALA A 89 -8.84 -8.06 -5.30
CA ALA A 89 -9.83 -9.11 -5.39
C ALA A 89 -9.72 -10.03 -4.15
N GLY A 90 -10.63 -9.85 -3.20
CA GLY A 90 -10.61 -10.49 -1.88
C GLY A 90 -10.10 -9.57 -0.78
N ALA A 91 -10.82 -9.51 0.33
CA ALA A 91 -10.53 -8.73 1.54
C ALA A 91 -10.18 -9.65 2.72
N GLY A 92 -9.64 -10.83 2.44
CA GLY A 92 -9.17 -11.80 3.43
C GLY A 92 -7.83 -11.43 4.06
N GLY A 93 -7.03 -12.43 4.45
CA GLY A 93 -5.75 -12.23 5.13
C GLY A 93 -4.74 -11.45 4.27
N LEU A 94 -4.63 -11.80 2.98
CA LEU A 94 -3.73 -11.11 2.06
C LEU A 94 -4.26 -9.72 1.70
N GLY A 95 -5.48 -9.64 1.16
CA GLY A 95 -6.04 -8.40 0.63
C GLY A 95 -6.17 -7.29 1.68
N SER A 96 -6.58 -7.61 2.91
CA SER A 96 -6.69 -6.62 3.98
C SER A 96 -5.32 -6.07 4.42
N ASN A 97 -4.28 -6.91 4.46
CA ASN A 97 -2.91 -6.46 4.72
C ASN A 97 -2.37 -5.60 3.57
N VAL A 98 -2.57 -6.03 2.31
CA VAL A 98 -2.16 -5.26 1.13
C VAL A 98 -2.81 -3.88 1.12
N ALA A 99 -4.12 -3.81 1.38
CA ALA A 99 -4.86 -2.57 1.40
C ALA A 99 -4.32 -1.59 2.46
N ILE A 100 -3.98 -2.09 3.67
CA ILE A 100 -3.34 -1.27 4.71
C ILE A 100 -2.01 -0.71 4.23
N SER A 101 -1.13 -1.56 3.68
CA SER A 101 0.20 -1.14 3.25
C SER A 101 0.13 -0.11 2.11
N LEU A 102 -0.72 -0.33 1.11
CA LEU A 102 -0.92 0.62 0.00
C LEU A 102 -1.58 1.93 0.46
N THR A 103 -2.50 1.87 1.43
CA THR A 103 -3.11 3.07 2.02
C THR A 103 -2.08 3.93 2.76
N ARG A 104 -1.16 3.30 3.49
CA ARG A 104 -0.05 3.99 4.16
C ARG A 104 0.93 4.62 3.18
N MET A 105 1.11 4.02 2.01
CA MET A 105 1.91 4.58 0.91
C MET A 105 1.25 5.81 0.25
N GLY A 106 -0.01 6.11 0.55
CA GLY A 106 -0.72 7.25 -0.04
C GLY A 106 -1.07 7.04 -1.51
N LEU A 107 -1.49 5.81 -1.86
CA LEU A 107 -2.03 5.47 -3.18
C LEU A 107 -3.18 6.42 -3.56
N GLY A 108 -3.37 6.69 -4.85
CA GLY A 108 -4.47 7.53 -5.32
C GLY A 108 -5.83 6.92 -5.00
N LYS A 109 -6.03 5.68 -5.47
CA LYS A 109 -7.30 4.97 -5.33
C LYS A 109 -7.12 3.47 -5.10
N LEU A 110 -7.89 2.91 -4.18
CA LEU A 110 -8.06 1.47 -3.98
C LEU A 110 -9.49 1.05 -4.33
N ILE A 111 -9.60 0.04 -5.18
CA ILE A 111 -10.85 -0.67 -5.47
C ILE A 111 -10.78 -2.03 -4.79
N ILE A 112 -11.69 -2.31 -3.86
CA ILE A 112 -11.69 -3.55 -3.08
C ILE A 112 -13.02 -4.29 -3.32
N VAL A 113 -12.92 -5.55 -3.71
CA VAL A 113 -14.08 -6.40 -4.02
C VAL A 113 -14.03 -7.66 -3.18
N ASP A 114 -15.05 -7.88 -2.36
CA ASP A 114 -15.24 -9.08 -1.53
C ASP A 114 -16.72 -9.14 -1.11
N TYR A 115 -17.31 -10.32 -1.06
CA TYR A 115 -18.74 -10.49 -0.78
C TYR A 115 -19.04 -11.01 0.63
N ASP A 116 -18.02 -11.34 1.42
CA ASP A 116 -18.18 -11.92 2.74
C ASP A 116 -18.42 -10.86 3.83
N VAL A 117 -18.82 -11.36 5.00
CA VAL A 117 -18.87 -10.62 6.25
C VAL A 117 -17.68 -10.96 7.15
N VAL A 118 -17.38 -10.07 8.10
CA VAL A 118 -16.36 -10.31 9.12
C VAL A 118 -16.85 -11.34 10.13
N GLU A 119 -16.10 -12.44 10.27
CA GLU A 119 -16.37 -13.49 11.24
C GLU A 119 -15.32 -13.53 12.35
N PRO A 120 -15.63 -14.07 13.55
CA PRO A 120 -14.66 -14.22 14.63
C PRO A 120 -13.40 -15.00 14.22
N SER A 121 -13.55 -16.02 13.37
CA SER A 121 -12.45 -16.86 12.86
C SER A 121 -11.47 -16.10 11.95
N ASN A 122 -11.86 -14.92 11.46
CA ASN A 122 -11.07 -14.08 10.57
C ASN A 122 -10.07 -13.20 11.35
N LEU A 123 -10.40 -12.84 12.59
CA LEU A 123 -9.66 -11.87 13.41
C LEU A 123 -8.23 -12.32 13.74
N ASN A 124 -7.93 -13.62 13.60
CA ASN A 124 -6.61 -14.16 13.86
C ASN A 124 -5.54 -13.74 12.83
N ARG A 125 -5.93 -13.21 11.66
CA ARG A 125 -5.01 -12.88 10.55
C ARG A 125 -5.48 -11.79 9.59
N GLN A 126 -6.75 -11.42 9.63
CA GLN A 126 -7.34 -10.38 8.78
C GLN A 126 -7.42 -9.06 9.55
N GLN A 127 -7.34 -7.93 8.84
CA GLN A 127 -7.23 -6.60 9.47
C GLN A 127 -8.58 -6.03 9.91
N TYR A 128 -9.30 -6.78 10.74
CA TYR A 128 -10.60 -6.43 11.31
C TYR A 128 -10.54 -6.37 12.83
N PHE A 129 -11.44 -5.58 13.41
CA PHE A 129 -11.60 -5.45 14.86
C PHE A 129 -12.81 -6.24 15.37
N ILE A 130 -12.83 -6.56 16.67
CA ILE A 130 -13.92 -7.30 17.32
C ILE A 130 -15.27 -6.60 17.10
N ASN A 131 -15.31 -5.27 17.18
CA ASN A 131 -16.53 -4.48 16.98
C ASN A 131 -16.99 -4.39 15.52
N GLN A 132 -16.27 -5.02 14.59
CA GLN A 132 -16.64 -5.09 13.17
C GLN A 132 -17.22 -6.45 12.76
N ILE A 133 -17.32 -7.41 13.69
CA ILE A 133 -17.96 -8.70 13.43
C ILE A 133 -19.39 -8.49 12.91
N GLY A 134 -19.75 -9.18 11.83
CA GLY A 134 -21.05 -9.07 11.15
C GLY A 134 -21.14 -7.95 10.10
N MET A 135 -20.16 -7.05 10.02
CA MET A 135 -20.08 -6.08 8.91
C MET A 135 -19.61 -6.76 7.62
N LEU A 136 -20.02 -6.24 6.47
CA LEU A 136 -19.40 -6.58 5.19
C LEU A 136 -17.89 -6.31 5.27
N LYS A 137 -17.05 -7.28 4.88
CA LYS A 137 -15.58 -7.18 4.94
C LYS A 137 -15.08 -5.90 4.28
N VAL A 138 -15.58 -5.59 3.09
CA VAL A 138 -15.19 -4.39 2.35
C VAL A 138 -15.55 -3.09 3.08
N LYS A 139 -16.68 -3.04 3.81
CA LYS A 139 -17.07 -1.84 4.57
C LYS A 139 -16.26 -1.70 5.86
N ALA A 140 -16.07 -2.79 6.59
CA ALA A 140 -15.20 -2.82 7.76
C ALA A 140 -13.76 -2.38 7.40
N LEU A 141 -13.24 -2.88 6.28
CA LEU A 141 -11.91 -2.50 5.80
C LEU A 141 -11.88 -1.03 5.37
N GLN A 142 -12.88 -0.54 4.61
CA GLN A 142 -12.97 0.87 4.21
C GLN A 142 -12.93 1.82 5.42
N ASP A 143 -13.65 1.51 6.50
CA ASP A 143 -13.64 2.31 7.73
C ASP A 143 -12.26 2.34 8.39
N THR A 144 -11.56 1.20 8.39
CA THR A 144 -10.18 1.10 8.89
C THR A 144 -9.22 1.92 8.02
N LEU A 145 -9.29 1.80 6.69
CA LEU A 145 -8.39 2.49 5.77
C LEU A 145 -8.57 4.01 5.82
N LYS A 146 -9.80 4.51 5.94
CA LYS A 146 -10.08 5.95 6.10
C LYS A 146 -9.50 6.54 7.39
N LYS A 147 -9.39 5.73 8.45
CA LYS A 147 -8.71 6.13 9.70
C LYS A 147 -7.19 6.15 9.56
N ILE A 148 -6.63 5.33 8.66
CA ILE A 148 -5.19 5.26 8.39
C ILE A 148 -4.76 6.43 7.52
N ASN A 149 -5.42 6.63 6.39
CA ASN A 149 -5.12 7.72 5.47
C ASN A 149 -6.40 8.17 4.75
N PRO A 150 -7.01 9.30 5.17
CA PRO A 150 -8.26 9.79 4.59
C PRO A 150 -8.09 10.41 3.19
N PHE A 151 -6.86 10.50 2.67
CA PHE A 151 -6.57 11.09 1.35
C PHE A 151 -6.55 10.06 0.21
N VAL A 152 -6.60 8.78 0.55
CA VAL A 152 -6.72 7.69 -0.42
C VAL A 152 -8.20 7.52 -0.75
N GLU A 153 -8.55 7.53 -2.04
CA GLU A 153 -9.91 7.21 -2.47
C GLU A 153 -10.15 5.70 -2.30
N ILE A 154 -11.12 5.33 -1.46
CA ILE A 154 -11.46 3.92 -1.22
C ILE A 154 -12.83 3.62 -1.81
N GLU A 155 -12.85 2.81 -2.86
CA GLU A 155 -14.06 2.31 -3.51
C GLU A 155 -14.25 0.82 -3.19
N THR A 156 -15.48 0.43 -2.86
CA THR A 156 -15.76 -0.93 -2.37
C THR A 156 -17.00 -1.54 -2.99
N TYR A 157 -16.89 -2.82 -3.33
CA TYR A 157 -17.96 -3.63 -3.92
C TYR A 157 -18.18 -4.88 -3.08
N SER A 158 -19.42 -5.06 -2.62
CA SER A 158 -19.85 -6.23 -1.85
C SER A 158 -20.43 -7.30 -2.79
N GLU A 159 -19.64 -7.72 -3.77
CA GLU A 159 -20.09 -8.58 -4.87
C GLU A 159 -19.11 -9.74 -5.08
N LYS A 160 -19.64 -10.88 -5.53
CA LYS A 160 -18.81 -12.00 -5.95
C LYS A 160 -18.22 -11.68 -7.32
N ILE A 161 -16.91 -11.87 -7.47
CA ILE A 161 -16.25 -11.72 -8.76
C ILE A 161 -16.52 -12.97 -9.61
N GLU A 162 -17.00 -12.73 -10.81
CA GLU A 162 -17.24 -13.71 -11.85
C GLU A 162 -16.65 -13.19 -13.15
N GLU A 163 -16.31 -14.08 -14.08
CA GLU A 163 -15.65 -13.68 -15.33
C GLU A 163 -16.41 -12.56 -16.08
N SER A 164 -17.74 -12.59 -16.04
CA SER A 164 -18.64 -11.63 -16.68
C SER A 164 -18.59 -10.21 -16.08
N ASN A 165 -18.10 -10.05 -14.85
CA ASN A 165 -18.11 -8.78 -14.12
C ASN A 165 -16.73 -8.25 -13.75
N ILE A 166 -15.63 -8.92 -14.11
CA ILE A 166 -14.26 -8.47 -13.79
C ILE A 166 -14.01 -7.04 -14.28
N ASP A 167 -14.39 -6.74 -15.52
CA ASP A 167 -14.18 -5.42 -16.13
C ASP A 167 -14.96 -4.31 -15.42
N LYS A 168 -16.09 -4.62 -14.78
CA LYS A 168 -16.85 -3.65 -13.97
C LYS A 168 -15.96 -3.06 -12.87
N PHE A 169 -15.10 -3.88 -12.27
CA PHE A 169 -14.29 -3.48 -11.12
C PHE A 169 -12.89 -3.04 -11.51
N PHE A 170 -12.25 -3.75 -12.45
CA PHE A 170 -10.80 -3.65 -12.63
C PHE A 170 -10.36 -3.05 -13.97
N LYS A 171 -11.30 -2.64 -14.85
CA LYS A 171 -10.98 -2.04 -16.16
C LYS A 171 -10.04 -0.84 -16.06
N ASN A 172 -10.19 -0.01 -15.04
CA ASN A 172 -9.43 1.23 -14.85
C ASN A 172 -8.28 1.11 -13.83
N CYS A 173 -7.96 -0.09 -13.36
CA CYS A 173 -6.83 -0.31 -12.46
C CYS A 173 -5.51 -0.34 -13.23
N ASP A 174 -4.43 0.15 -12.63
CA ASP A 174 -3.07 0.00 -13.16
C ASP A 174 -2.50 -1.37 -12.81
N VAL A 175 -2.80 -1.87 -11.61
CA VAL A 175 -2.35 -3.16 -11.08
C VAL A 175 -3.49 -3.84 -10.33
N ILE A 176 -3.56 -5.17 -10.45
CA ILE A 176 -4.57 -5.98 -9.76
C ILE A 176 -3.86 -6.91 -8.78
N VAL A 177 -4.41 -7.04 -7.58
CA VAL A 177 -3.95 -7.97 -6.54
C VAL A 177 -4.99 -9.06 -6.39
N GLU A 178 -4.54 -10.30 -6.55
CA GLU A 178 -5.34 -11.49 -6.28
C GLU A 178 -5.11 -11.92 -4.82
N ALA A 179 -6.22 -12.07 -4.08
CA ALA A 179 -6.23 -12.40 -2.67
C ALA A 179 -7.41 -13.31 -2.28
N PHE A 180 -7.82 -14.21 -3.19
CA PHE A 180 -8.85 -15.21 -2.95
C PHE A 180 -8.31 -16.40 -2.16
N ASP A 181 -9.21 -17.03 -1.39
CA ASP A 181 -8.92 -18.24 -0.63
C ASP A 181 -9.08 -19.51 -1.47
N LYS A 182 -9.82 -19.48 -2.58
CA LYS A 182 -10.12 -20.65 -3.43
C LYS A 182 -9.27 -20.69 -4.69
N ALA A 183 -8.77 -21.88 -5.02
CA ALA A 183 -7.89 -22.09 -6.16
C ALA A 183 -8.60 -21.81 -7.49
N GLU A 184 -9.87 -22.17 -7.64
CA GLU A 184 -10.65 -21.99 -8.86
C GLU A 184 -10.91 -20.50 -9.14
N GLU A 185 -11.30 -19.74 -8.11
CA GLU A 185 -11.55 -18.29 -8.21
C GLU A 185 -10.25 -17.54 -8.55
N LYS A 186 -9.13 -17.96 -7.95
CA LYS A 186 -7.79 -17.47 -8.27
C LYS A 186 -7.42 -17.71 -9.72
N GLN A 187 -7.55 -18.96 -10.20
CA GLN A 187 -7.23 -19.32 -11.57
C GLN A 187 -8.09 -18.55 -12.57
N MET A 188 -9.39 -18.41 -12.30
CA MET A 188 -10.32 -17.65 -13.12
C MET A 188 -9.86 -16.20 -13.29
N LEU A 189 -9.56 -15.49 -12.19
CA LEU A 189 -9.10 -14.10 -12.25
C LEU A 189 -7.75 -13.97 -12.97
N ILE A 190 -6.78 -14.83 -12.64
CA ILE A 190 -5.45 -14.79 -13.27
C ILE A 190 -5.57 -15.01 -14.78
N ASN A 191 -6.28 -16.05 -15.21
CA ASN A 191 -6.44 -16.35 -16.63
C ASN A 191 -7.14 -15.22 -17.37
N TYR A 192 -8.21 -14.66 -16.80
CA TYR A 192 -8.92 -13.55 -17.41
C TYR A 192 -8.01 -12.34 -17.61
N ILE A 193 -7.26 -11.92 -16.57
CA ILE A 193 -6.40 -10.75 -16.65
C ILE A 193 -5.25 -10.94 -17.63
N LEU A 194 -4.63 -12.13 -17.66
CA LEU A 194 -3.54 -12.44 -18.58
C LEU A 194 -3.98 -12.45 -20.05
N ASN A 195 -5.18 -12.98 -20.33
CA ASN A 195 -5.66 -13.17 -21.69
C ASN A 195 -6.40 -11.96 -22.28
N ASN A 196 -7.03 -11.13 -21.44
CA ASN A 196 -7.93 -10.07 -21.90
C ASN A 196 -7.42 -8.65 -21.63
N THR A 197 -6.31 -8.49 -20.89
CA THR A 197 -5.82 -7.16 -20.48
C THR A 197 -4.31 -7.05 -20.54
N GLU A 198 -3.77 -5.84 -20.64
CA GLU A 198 -2.33 -5.57 -20.50
C GLU A 198 -1.89 -5.26 -19.06
N LYS A 199 -2.75 -5.52 -18.08
CA LYS A 199 -2.48 -5.17 -16.68
C LYS A 199 -1.61 -6.22 -16.01
N TYR A 200 -0.82 -5.78 -15.04
CA TYR A 200 -0.11 -6.69 -14.15
C TYR A 200 -1.04 -7.24 -13.08
N ILE A 201 -0.82 -8.49 -12.70
CA ILE A 201 -1.50 -9.14 -11.59
C ILE A 201 -0.49 -9.71 -10.58
N VAL A 202 -0.75 -9.48 -9.30
CA VAL A 202 0.09 -9.92 -8.18
C VAL A 202 -0.70 -10.87 -7.30
N ALA A 203 -0.35 -12.16 -7.31
CA ALA A 203 -1.04 -13.23 -6.62
C ALA A 203 -0.23 -13.77 -5.42
N GLY A 204 -0.92 -14.40 -4.47
CA GLY A 204 -0.30 -15.10 -3.34
C GLY A 204 -0.32 -16.62 -3.53
N SER A 205 0.73 -17.35 -3.16
CA SER A 205 0.70 -18.83 -3.14
C SER A 205 1.67 -19.42 -2.13
N GLY A 206 1.15 -20.21 -1.19
CA GLY A 206 1.97 -20.91 -0.20
C GLY A 206 2.46 -20.03 0.95
N MET A 207 1.64 -19.89 1.98
CA MET A 207 2.00 -19.13 3.20
C MET A 207 1.41 -19.71 4.49
N ALA A 208 0.92 -20.95 4.47
CA ALA A 208 0.44 -21.60 5.67
C ALA A 208 1.58 -21.97 6.64
N GLY A 209 1.26 -22.05 7.93
CA GLY A 209 2.17 -22.43 9.01
C GLY A 209 3.08 -21.29 9.45
N TYR A 210 4.27 -21.66 9.95
CA TYR A 210 5.25 -20.78 10.59
C TYR A 210 6.68 -21.07 10.12
N GLY A 211 6.82 -21.54 8.87
CA GLY A 211 8.14 -21.87 8.31
C GLY A 211 9.09 -20.66 8.22
N PRO A 212 10.29 -20.85 7.63
CA PRO A 212 11.23 -19.75 7.41
C PRO A 212 10.62 -18.62 6.57
N ASN A 213 10.93 -17.37 6.93
CA ASN A 213 10.42 -16.18 6.25
C ASN A 213 11.01 -16.03 4.84
N ASN A 214 12.31 -16.32 4.70
CA ASN A 214 13.05 -16.17 3.45
C ASN A 214 12.61 -17.14 2.33
N ASN A 215 11.79 -18.12 2.66
CA ASN A 215 11.18 -18.99 1.65
C ASN A 215 10.04 -18.29 0.90
N ILE A 216 9.48 -17.21 1.47
CA ILE A 216 8.50 -16.38 0.77
C ILE A 216 9.27 -15.45 -0.16
N VAL A 217 9.14 -15.72 -1.46
CA VAL A 217 9.79 -14.98 -2.54
C VAL A 217 8.76 -14.47 -3.53
N THR A 218 9.17 -13.60 -4.45
CA THR A 218 8.32 -13.12 -5.54
C THR A 218 8.85 -13.64 -6.86
N ARG A 219 8.05 -14.42 -7.58
CA ARG A 219 8.38 -15.02 -8.88
C ARG A 219 7.59 -14.33 -9.98
N LYS A 220 8.20 -14.07 -11.13
CA LYS A 220 7.57 -13.39 -12.28
C LYS A 220 7.35 -14.38 -13.43
N ILE A 221 6.17 -14.31 -14.06
CA ILE A 221 5.81 -15.04 -15.28
C ILE A 221 5.04 -14.07 -16.18
N GLY A 222 5.73 -13.43 -17.13
CA GLY A 222 5.13 -12.40 -17.98
C GLY A 222 4.55 -11.25 -17.15
N LYS A 223 3.21 -11.09 -17.20
CA LYS A 223 2.43 -10.07 -16.45
C LYS A 223 2.00 -10.52 -15.04
N LEU A 224 2.25 -11.77 -14.67
CA LEU A 224 1.91 -12.35 -13.37
C LEU A 224 3.12 -12.30 -12.43
N PHE A 225 2.91 -11.84 -11.21
CA PHE A 225 3.81 -12.02 -10.08
C PHE A 225 3.17 -12.93 -9.03
N ILE A 226 3.92 -13.90 -8.51
CA ILE A 226 3.46 -14.82 -7.46
C ILE A 226 4.34 -14.64 -6.24
N CYS A 227 3.73 -14.21 -5.14
CA CYS A 227 4.38 -14.04 -3.84
C CYS A 227 4.08 -15.25 -2.94
N GLY A 228 5.08 -15.84 -2.30
CA GLY A 228 4.93 -16.95 -1.36
C GLY A 228 5.94 -18.07 -1.57
N ASP A 229 5.83 -19.14 -0.79
CA ASP A 229 6.74 -20.28 -0.90
C ASP A 229 6.36 -21.25 -2.04
N GLY A 230 5.09 -21.26 -2.46
CA GLY A 230 4.56 -22.13 -3.51
C GLY A 230 4.24 -23.56 -3.07
N GLU A 231 4.39 -23.90 -1.78
CA GLU A 231 4.28 -25.26 -1.26
C GLU A 231 3.37 -25.37 -0.02
N SER A 232 3.31 -24.32 0.81
CA SER A 232 2.62 -24.37 2.10
C SER A 232 1.13 -24.11 2.00
N GLU A 233 0.37 -25.21 1.96
CA GLU A 233 -1.09 -25.19 2.00
C GLU A 233 -1.67 -25.26 3.44
N ALA A 234 -2.81 -24.61 3.64
CA ALA A 234 -3.55 -24.66 4.88
C ALA A 234 -4.31 -25.98 5.00
N LYS A 235 -4.15 -26.67 6.13
CA LYS A 235 -4.76 -27.99 6.39
C LYS A 235 -4.91 -28.23 7.89
N PRO A 236 -5.64 -29.26 8.35
CA PRO A 236 -5.68 -29.62 9.76
C PRO A 236 -4.26 -29.72 10.35
N GLY A 237 -4.01 -28.98 11.44
CA GLY A 237 -2.68 -28.87 12.07
C GLY A 237 -1.71 -27.85 11.45
N LYS A 238 -2.05 -27.22 10.31
CA LYS A 238 -1.25 -26.17 9.66
C LYS A 238 -2.15 -25.03 9.18
N GLY A 239 -2.42 -24.08 10.07
CA GLY A 239 -3.25 -22.91 9.79
C GLY A 239 -2.50 -21.76 9.14
N LEU A 240 -3.25 -20.71 8.76
CA LEU A 240 -2.69 -19.44 8.30
C LEU A 240 -2.33 -18.56 9.51
N MET A 241 -1.02 -18.35 9.73
CA MET A 241 -0.53 -17.53 10.85
C MET A 241 -0.43 -16.06 10.42
N ALA A 242 -0.94 -15.14 11.26
CA ALA A 242 -0.91 -13.69 10.98
C ALA A 242 0.45 -13.17 10.48
N PRO A 243 1.60 -13.47 11.12
CA PRO A 243 2.89 -12.97 10.65
C PRO A 243 3.26 -13.47 9.26
N ARG A 244 3.05 -14.77 8.98
CA ARG A 244 3.43 -15.39 7.70
C ARG A 244 2.54 -14.90 6.56
N VAL A 245 1.24 -14.73 6.82
CA VAL A 245 0.30 -14.07 5.90
C VAL A 245 0.72 -12.62 5.64
N GLY A 246 1.05 -11.88 6.70
CA GLY A 246 1.52 -10.49 6.60
C GLY A 246 2.80 -10.35 5.78
N ILE A 247 3.77 -11.26 5.93
CA ILE A 247 4.98 -11.29 5.10
C ILE A 247 4.61 -11.45 3.63
N CYS A 248 3.81 -12.46 3.28
CA CYS A 248 3.40 -12.66 1.89
C CYS A 248 2.60 -11.48 1.33
N ALA A 249 1.68 -10.92 2.11
CA ALA A 249 0.90 -9.76 1.73
C ALA A 249 1.77 -8.53 1.48
N ASN A 250 2.82 -8.31 2.28
CA ASN A 250 3.74 -7.20 2.06
C ASN A 250 4.70 -7.44 0.90
N HIS A 251 5.01 -8.70 0.55
CA HIS A 251 5.61 -8.99 -0.76
C HIS A 251 4.68 -8.55 -1.90
N GLN A 252 3.38 -8.88 -1.83
CA GLN A 252 2.42 -8.43 -2.85
C GLN A 252 2.34 -6.90 -2.92
N ALA A 253 2.18 -6.22 -1.77
CA ALA A 253 2.07 -4.77 -1.71
C ALA A 253 3.34 -4.07 -2.22
N ASN A 254 4.53 -4.55 -1.84
CA ASN A 254 5.78 -4.01 -2.33
C ASN A 254 5.95 -4.25 -3.84
N GLN A 255 5.52 -5.42 -4.34
CA GLN A 255 5.57 -5.70 -5.77
C GLN A 255 4.65 -4.77 -6.57
N VAL A 256 3.46 -4.45 -6.05
CA VAL A 256 2.59 -3.42 -6.63
C VAL A 256 3.33 -2.08 -6.73
N VAL A 257 4.01 -1.65 -5.65
CA VAL A 257 4.79 -0.41 -5.65
C VAL A 257 5.92 -0.47 -6.69
N ARG A 258 6.67 -1.58 -6.79
CA ARG A 258 7.71 -1.77 -7.82
C ARG A 258 7.14 -1.63 -9.23
N ILE A 259 5.97 -2.22 -9.51
CA ILE A 259 5.30 -2.11 -10.80
C ILE A 259 4.95 -0.65 -11.11
N LEU A 260 4.33 0.07 -10.17
CA LEU A 260 3.92 1.47 -10.34
C LEU A 260 5.11 2.43 -10.50
N LEU A 261 6.28 2.06 -9.98
CA LEU A 261 7.52 2.81 -10.13
C LEU A 261 8.34 2.38 -11.36
N ASN A 262 7.87 1.40 -12.14
CA ASN A 262 8.60 0.79 -13.26
C ASN A 262 9.93 0.11 -12.84
N GLU A 263 10.04 -0.32 -11.59
CA GLU A 263 11.21 -0.99 -11.01
C GLU A 263 11.09 -2.53 -11.11
N GLN A 264 10.72 -3.01 -12.30
CA GLN A 264 10.46 -4.43 -12.58
C GLN A 264 11.69 -5.20 -13.09
N LYS A 265 12.89 -4.62 -12.98
CA LYS A 265 14.13 -5.29 -13.40
C LYS A 265 14.25 -6.64 -12.70
N GLU A 266 14.66 -7.63 -13.48
CA GLU A 266 14.96 -8.97 -12.97
C GLU A 266 16.05 -8.81 -11.91
N ASP A 267 15.76 -9.27 -10.70
CA ASP A 267 16.80 -9.56 -9.73
C ASP A 267 17.53 -10.78 -10.32
N ASP A 268 18.60 -10.52 -11.10
CA ASP A 268 19.50 -11.54 -11.69
C ASP A 268 20.06 -12.51 -10.64
#